data_AF-A0A2W6BD40-F1
#
_entry.id   AF-A0A2W6BD40-F1
#
_cell.length_a   1.000
_cell.length_b   1.000
_cell.length_c   1.000
_cell.angle_alpha   90.00
_cell.angle_beta   90.00
_cell.angle_gamma   90.00
#
_symmetry.space_group_name_H-M   'P 1'
#
loop_
_entity.id
_entity.type
_entity.pdbx_description
1 polymer ?
#
loop_
_entity_poly.entity_id
_entity_poly.type
_entity_poly.pdbx_seq_one_letter_code
_entity_poly.pdbx_strand_id
1 'polypeptide(L)' 'MLEFRVSDVDQQYARLQRKDIAWVKPPSTQEWGNRSIYFRDPDGNLINFYSQVPGAADDNTVRSL' A
#
# COMPACT_ATOMS: atom_id res chain seq x y z
N MET A 1 1.60 11.16 -7.35
CA MET A 1 1.21 9.88 -6.71
C MET A 1 1.36 10.09 -5.22
N LEU A 2 0.36 9.68 -4.43
CA LEU A 2 0.36 9.82 -2.98
C LEU A 2 0.53 8.46 -2.33
N GLU A 3 1.37 8.40 -1.30
CA GLU A 3 1.74 7.15 -0.64
C GLU A 3 1.42 7.21 0.84
N PHE A 4 0.69 6.20 1.33
CA PHE A 4 0.28 6.12 2.72
C PHE A 4 0.72 4.79 3.30
N ARG A 5 1.52 4.86 4.37
CA ARG A 5 1.84 3.68 5.18
C ARG A 5 0.63 3.33 6.02
N VAL A 6 0.15 2.10 5.91
CA VAL A 6 -0.97 1.57 6.70
C VAL A 6 -0.50 0.37 7.51
N SER A 7 -1.22 0.04 8.58
CA SER A 7 -0.90 -1.15 9.39
C SER A 7 -1.20 -2.45 8.64
N ASP A 8 -2.27 -2.47 7.85
CA ASP A 8 -2.74 -3.65 7.12
C ASP A 8 -3.39 -3.22 5.80
N VAL A 9 -2.76 -3.57 4.69
CA VAL A 9 -3.23 -3.24 3.34
C VAL A 9 -4.46 -4.05 2.95
N ASP A 10 -4.56 -5.31 3.35
CA ASP A 10 -5.68 -6.19 3.03
C ASP A 10 -6.95 -5.76 3.77
N GLN A 11 -6.81 -5.31 5.03
CA GLN A 11 -7.90 -4.71 5.77
C GLN A 11 -8.41 -3.43 5.09
N GLN A 12 -7.52 -2.53 4.68
CA GLN A 12 -7.93 -1.32 3.97
C GLN A 12 -8.58 -1.65 2.63
N TYR A 13 -8.04 -2.61 1.89
CA TYR A 13 -8.64 -3.09 0.65
C TYR A 13 -10.08 -3.56 0.87
N ALA A 14 -10.33 -4.44 1.85
CA ALA A 14 -11.67 -4.93 2.17
C ALA A 14 -12.64 -3.80 2.60
N ARG A 15 -12.14 -2.80 3.33
CA ARG A 15 -12.93 -1.61 3.70
C ARG A 15 -13.30 -0.78 2.47
N LEU A 16 -12.35 -0.63 1.54
CA LEU A 16 -12.49 0.18 0.33
C LEU A 16 -13.33 -0.50 -0.76
N GLN A 17 -13.42 -1.83 -0.78
CA GLN A 17 -14.30 -2.59 -1.70
C GLN A 17 -15.78 -2.18 -1.62
N ARG A 18 -16.23 -1.58 -0.51
CA ARG A 18 -17.61 -1.07 -0.35
C ARG A 18 -17.83 0.32 -0.95
N LYS A 19 -16.82 0.92 -1.57
CA LYS A 19 -16.87 2.24 -2.19
C LYS A 19 -16.70 2.13 -3.70
N ASP A 20 -17.19 3.13 -4.41
CA ASP A 20 -16.91 3.30 -5.84
C ASP A 20 -15.46 3.80 -6.00
N ILE A 21 -14.54 2.86 -6.25
CA ILE A 21 -13.10 3.11 -6.36
C ILE A 21 -12.60 2.52 -7.66
N ALA A 22 -11.84 3.34 -8.40
CA ALA A 22 -11.14 2.89 -9.60
C ALA A 22 -9.85 2.16 -9.21
N TRP A 23 -9.89 0.83 -9.19
CA TRP A 23 -8.74 -0.01 -8.89
C TRP A 23 -7.72 -0.01 -10.03
N VAL A 24 -6.47 0.28 -9.71
CA VAL A 24 -5.34 0.20 -10.66
C VAL A 24 -4.61 -1.12 -10.49
N LYS A 25 -4.39 -1.55 -9.24
CA LYS A 25 -3.75 -2.84 -8.92
C LYS A 25 -4.30 -3.37 -7.58
N PRO A 26 -4.73 -4.65 -7.53
CA PRO A 26 -5.16 -5.27 -6.28
C PRO A 26 -3.99 -5.47 -5.29
N PRO A 27 -4.27 -5.86 -4.04
CA PRO A 27 -3.25 -6.11 -3.02
C PRO A 27 -2.19 -7.09 -3.51
N SER A 28 -0.94 -6.62 -3.57
CA SER A 28 0.19 -7.42 -4.05
C SER A 28 1.38 -7.30 -3.11
N THR A 29 1.98 -8.44 -2.76
CA THR A 29 3.22 -8.47 -1.98
C THR A 29 4.36 -8.42 -2.97
N GLN A 30 5.24 -7.44 -2.81
CA GLN A 30 6.42 -7.26 -3.62
C GLN A 30 7.56 -8.14 -3.10
N GLU A 31 8.53 -8.44 -3.97
CA GLU A 31 9.67 -9.31 -3.67
C GLU A 31 10.56 -8.80 -2.52
N TRP A 32 10.57 -7.48 -2.29
CA TRP A 32 11.27 -6.84 -1.16
C TRP A 32 10.44 -6.80 0.13
N GLY A 33 9.26 -7.44 0.17
CA GLY A 33 8.45 -7.55 1.38
C GLY A 33 7.48 -6.40 1.65
N ASN A 34 7.23 -5.50 0.69
CA ASN A 34 6.14 -4.55 0.85
C ASN A 34 4.83 -5.13 0.32
N ARG A 35 3.76 -5.04 1.12
CA ARG A 35 2.38 -5.24 0.65
C ARG A 35 1.89 -3.89 0.12
N SER A 36 1.32 -3.84 -1.09
CA SER A 36 0.83 -2.59 -1.69
C SER A 36 -0.50 -2.77 -2.45
N ILE A 37 -1.34 -1.73 -2.44
CA ILE A 37 -2.52 -1.56 -3.31
C ILE A 37 -2.46 -0.23 -4.05
N TYR A 38 -3.01 -0.21 -5.26
CA TYR A 38 -3.06 1.01 -6.08
C TYR A 38 -4.49 1.26 -6.55
N PHE A 39 -4.96 2.49 -6.34
CA PHE A 39 -6.28 2.92 -6.78
C PHE A 39 -6.30 4.42 -7.05
N ARG A 40 -7.34 4.90 -7.73
CA ARG A 40 -7.59 6.34 -7.89
C ARG A 40 -8.72 6.80 -6.99
N ASP A 41 -8.53 7.96 -6.39
CA ASP A 41 -9.62 8.69 -5.75
C ASP A 41 -10.57 9.33 -6.80
N PRO A 42 -11.72 9.90 -6.41
CA PRO A 42 -12.67 10.52 -7.33
C PRO A 42 -12.11 11.69 -8.14
N ASP A 43 -11.10 12.40 -7.63
CA ASP A 43 -10.39 13.47 -8.34
C ASP A 43 -9.33 12.93 -9.32
N GLY A 44 -9.12 11.61 -9.33
CA GLY A 44 -8.24 10.90 -10.24
C GLY A 44 -6.80 10.77 -9.75
N ASN A 45 -6.48 11.14 -8.50
CA ASN A 45 -5.11 10.97 -8.01
C ASN A 45 -4.78 9.51 -7.75
N LEU A 46 -3.58 9.09 -8.15
CA LEU A 46 -3.06 7.76 -7.85
C LEU A 46 -2.62 7.66 -6.39
N ILE A 47 -3.29 6.79 -5.65
CA ILE A 47 -3.03 6.47 -4.24
C ILE A 47 -2.36 5.08 -4.16
N ASN A 48 -1.27 5.00 -3.40
CA ASN A 48 -0.59 3.76 -3.01
C ASN A 48 -0.73 3.58 -1.49
N PHE A 49 -1.46 2.56 -1.03
CA PHE A 49 -1.36 2.15 0.37
C PHE A 49 -0.38 1.00 0.46
N TYR A 50 0.59 1.14 1.37
CA TYR A 50 1.60 0.11 1.57
C TYR A 50 1.82 -0.21 3.05
N SER A 51 2.26 -1.43 3.32
CA SER A 51 2.75 -1.86 4.62
C SER A 51 3.96 -2.76 4.43
N GLN A 52 4.90 -2.74 5.38
CA GLN A 52 5.92 -3.77 5.44
C GLN A 52 5.25 -5.07 5.89
N VAL A 53 5.51 -6.18 5.21
CA VAL A 53 5.12 -7.48 5.76
C VAL A 53 6.01 -7.78 6.97
N PRO A 54 5.47 -8.35 8.05
CA PRO A 54 6.27 -8.74 9.20
C PRO A 54 7.42 -9.67 8.75
N GLY A 55 8.66 -9.28 9.04
CA GLY A 55 9.88 -9.97 8.63
C GLY A 55 10.61 -9.34 7.43
N ALA A 56 10.05 -8.32 6.77
CA ALA A 56 10.79 -7.49 5.82
C ALA A 56 11.78 -6.58 6.57
N ALA A 57 13.03 -6.54 6.13
CA ALA A 57 14.04 -5.68 6.71
C ALA A 57 13.63 -4.20 6.57
N ASP A 58 13.76 -3.44 7.66
CA ASP A 58 13.49 -2.00 7.65
C ASP A 58 14.63 -1.27 6.92
N ASP A 59 14.37 -0.79 5.70
CA ASP A 59 15.30 0.00 4.88
C ASP A 59 15.76 1.30 5.57
N ASN A 60 15.05 1.77 6.61
CA ASN A 60 15.45 2.96 7.36
C ASN A 60 16.52 2.70 8.44
N THR A 61 16.98 1.45 8.60
CA THR A 61 18.05 1.10 9.55
C THR A 61 19.46 1.15 8.94
N VAL A 62 19.60 1.29 7.61
CA VAL A 62 20.92 1.27 6.93
C VAL A 62 21.55 2.66 6.67
N ARG A 63 20.96 3.75 7.18
CA ARG A 63 21.47 5.12 7.00
C ARG A 63 22.09 5.76 8.26
N SER A 64 22.39 4.96 9.28
CA SER A 64 23.04 5.44 10.51
C SER A 64 24.32 4.65 10.80
N LEU A 65 25.31 4.78 9.92
CA LEU A 65 26.72 4.45 10.16
C LEU A 65 27.60 5.50 9.48
#